data_AF-A0A2U3KNT4-F1
#
_entry.id   AF-A0A2U3KNT4-F1
#
_cell.length_a   1.000
_cell.length_b   1.000
_cell.length_c   1.000
_cell.angle_alpha   90.00
_cell.angle_beta   90.00
_cell.angle_gamma   90.00
#
_symmetry.space_group_name_H-M   'P 1'
#
loop_
_entity.id
_entity.type
_entity.pdbx_description
1 polymer ?
#
loop_
_entity_poly.entity_id
_entity_poly.type
_entity_poly.pdbx_seq_one_letter_code
_entity_poly.pdbx_strand_id
1 'polypeptide(L)'
;MTVKIYVEGGGDHNKALQTECRRGFSEFFRKAGLKDRMPRVVACGGRRHAYDSFRTSHENAGQDDPPILFVDSEARLSRKIRGNMSGCGRAMGRIGLKAGLPAGRSESESEHREHP
;
A
#
# COMPACT_ATOMS: atom_id res chain seq x y z
N MET A 1 -15.50 -2.05 30.53
CA MET A 1 -14.33 -1.74 29.68
C MET A 1 -14.43 -2.33 28.29
N THR A 2 -14.26 -1.49 27.27
CA THR A 2 -14.18 -1.88 25.85
C THR A 2 -12.99 -1.21 25.19
N VAL A 3 -11.93 -1.97 24.93
CA VAL A 3 -10.73 -1.45 24.24
C VAL A 3 -11.05 -1.19 22.77
N LYS A 4 -10.72 -0.01 22.26
CA LYS A 4 -10.84 0.35 20.84
C LYS A 4 -9.48 0.31 20.17
N ILE A 5 -9.35 -0.44 19.09
CA ILE A 5 -8.11 -0.57 18.32
C ILE A 5 -8.31 0.10 16.96
N TYR A 6 -7.60 1.20 16.73
CA TYR A 6 -7.56 1.94 15.48
C TYR A 6 -6.44 1.37 14.61
N VAL A 7 -6.77 0.94 13.40
CA VAL A 7 -5.87 0.16 12.55
C VAL A 7 -5.62 0.89 11.23
N GLU A 8 -4.36 1.07 10.87
CA GLU A 8 -3.96 1.35 9.47
C GLU A 8 -4.32 0.14 8.59
N GLY A 9 -5.22 0.36 7.63
CA GLY A 9 -5.70 -0.67 6.71
C GLY A 9 -7.22 -0.68 6.55
N GLY A 10 -7.72 -1.69 5.84
CA GLY A 10 -9.13 -1.81 5.49
C GLY A 10 -9.60 -0.91 4.34
N GLY A 11 -8.68 -0.21 3.67
CA GLY A 11 -8.94 0.60 2.48
C GLY A 11 -9.71 1.90 2.72
N ASP A 12 -9.46 2.90 1.89
CA ASP A 12 -10.19 4.17 1.95
C ASP A 12 -11.56 4.00 1.27
N HIS A 13 -12.64 4.26 2.02
CA HIS A 13 -14.03 4.21 1.55
C HIS A 13 -14.52 2.85 0.98
N ASN A 14 -13.78 1.76 1.15
CA ASN A 14 -14.17 0.44 0.68
C ASN A 14 -14.78 -0.41 1.80
N LYS A 15 -16.10 -0.57 1.80
CA LYS A 15 -16.82 -1.33 2.83
C LYS A 15 -16.41 -2.81 2.90
N ALA A 16 -16.10 -3.44 1.77
CA ALA A 16 -15.68 -4.83 1.74
C ALA A 16 -14.32 -5.01 2.43
N LEU A 17 -13.34 -4.16 2.09
CA LEU A 17 -12.02 -4.19 2.72
C LEU A 17 -12.07 -3.88 4.23
N GLN A 18 -12.96 -2.97 4.66
CA GLN A 18 -13.15 -2.70 6.08
C GLN A 18 -13.72 -3.91 6.83
N THR A 19 -14.65 -4.64 6.21
CA THR A 19 -15.25 -5.85 6.79
C THR A 19 -14.23 -6.97 6.89
N GLU A 20 -13.44 -7.22 5.84
CA GLU A 20 -12.38 -8.23 5.88
C GLU A 20 -11.29 -7.87 6.89
N CYS A 21 -10.91 -6.59 7.01
CA CYS A 21 -9.99 -6.13 8.06
C CYS A 21 -10.51 -6.48 9.46
N ARG A 22 -11.77 -6.13 9.76
CA ARG A 22 -12.40 -6.46 11.06
C ARG A 22 -12.47 -7.96 11.30
N ARG A 23 -12.78 -8.76 10.26
CA ARG A 23 -12.83 -10.22 10.35
C ARG A 23 -11.46 -10.81 10.67
N GLY A 24 -10.41 -10.36 9.99
CA GLY A 24 -9.03 -10.81 10.22
C GLY A 24 -8.57 -10.54 11.65
N PHE A 25 -8.78 -9.31 12.15
CA PHE A 25 -8.45 -8.99 13.54
C PHE A 25 -9.33 -9.73 14.56
N SER A 26 -10.60 -9.97 14.25
CA SER A 26 -11.47 -10.75 15.14
C SER A 26 -10.98 -12.19 15.29
N GLU A 27 -10.55 -12.81 14.19
CA GLU A 27 -9.89 -14.13 14.21
C GLU A 27 -8.58 -14.08 15.02
N PHE A 28 -7.75 -13.06 14.79
CA PHE A 28 -6.48 -12.88 15.48
C PHE A 28 -6.67 -12.78 17.00
N PHE A 29 -7.57 -11.92 17.48
CA PHE A 29 -7.82 -11.76 18.91
C PHE A 29 -8.46 -12.99 19.55
N ARG A 30 -9.34 -13.69 18.81
CA ARG A 30 -9.88 -14.97 19.29
C ARG A 30 -8.77 -16.01 19.46
N LYS A 31 -7.86 -16.14 18.49
CA LYS A 31 -6.70 -17.03 18.58
C LYS A 31 -5.72 -16.61 19.70
N ALA A 32 -5.63 -15.32 19.99
CA ALA A 32 -4.86 -14.78 21.12
C ALA A 32 -5.54 -14.99 22.49
N GLY A 33 -6.69 -15.66 22.56
CA GLY A 33 -7.38 -15.97 23.82
C GLY A 33 -8.28 -14.85 24.35
N LEU A 34 -8.54 -13.79 23.57
CA LEU A 34 -9.37 -12.66 23.98
C LEU A 34 -10.87 -12.86 23.70
N LYS A 35 -11.32 -14.11 23.50
CA LYS A 35 -12.70 -14.45 23.13
C LYS A 35 -13.76 -13.88 24.09
N ASP A 36 -13.45 -13.81 25.39
CA ASP A 36 -14.37 -13.35 26.43
C ASP A 36 -14.34 -11.82 26.59
N ARG A 37 -13.32 -11.15 26.03
CA ARG A 37 -13.14 -9.68 26.05
C ARG A 37 -12.57 -9.18 24.73
N MET A 38 -13.39 -9.29 23.68
CA MET A 38 -13.01 -8.92 22.32
C MET A 38 -12.81 -7.41 22.16
N PRO A 39 -11.62 -6.94 21.73
CA PRO A 39 -11.42 -5.53 21.38
C PRO A 39 -12.26 -5.12 20.18
N ARG A 40 -12.69 -3.85 20.15
CA ARG A 40 -13.40 -3.27 19.00
C ARG A 40 -12.40 -2.74 17.98
N VAL A 41 -12.47 -3.25 16.75
CA VAL A 41 -11.59 -2.82 15.64
C VAL A 41 -12.23 -1.69 14.84
N VAL A 42 -11.47 -0.62 14.64
CA VAL A 42 -11.80 0.51 13.77
C VAL A 42 -10.80 0.53 12.61
N ALA A 43 -11.25 0.13 11.42
CA ALA A 43 -10.45 0.20 10.20
C ALA A 43 -10.43 1.64 9.68
N CYS A 44 -9.25 2.25 9.66
CA CYS A 44 -9.12 3.69 9.42
C CYS A 44 -8.62 4.05 8.01
N GLY A 45 -8.29 3.08 7.16
CA GLY A 45 -7.66 3.36 5.88
C GLY A 45 -6.18 3.70 6.05
N GLY A 46 -5.71 4.77 5.41
CA GLY A 46 -4.29 5.18 5.50
C GLY A 46 -3.82 5.62 6.89
N ARG A 47 -2.49 5.58 7.11
CA ARG A 47 -1.81 5.99 8.36
C ARG A 47 -2.27 7.32 8.96
N ARG A 48 -2.48 8.36 8.12
CA ARG A 48 -2.95 9.68 8.57
C ARG A 48 -4.32 9.58 9.24
N HIS A 49 -5.26 8.90 8.59
CA HIS A 49 -6.62 8.72 9.11
C HIS A 49 -6.65 7.87 10.38
N ALA A 50 -5.78 6.84 10.47
CA ALA A 50 -5.62 6.04 11.68
C ALA A 50 -5.15 6.90 12.87
N TYR A 51 -4.12 7.72 12.67
CA TYR A 51 -3.62 8.64 13.67
C TYR A 51 -4.65 9.68 14.10
N ASP A 52 -5.32 10.33 13.13
CA ASP A 52 -6.31 11.37 13.42
C ASP A 52 -7.53 10.80 14.19
N SER A 53 -7.96 9.58 13.83
CA SER A 53 -9.04 8.87 14.54
C SER A 53 -8.65 8.48 15.96
N PHE A 54 -7.44 7.94 16.13
CA PHE A 54 -6.90 7.59 17.44
C PHE A 54 -6.78 8.82 18.33
N ARG A 55 -6.19 9.92 17.83
CA ARG A 55 -6.01 11.17 18.58
C ARG A 55 -7.35 11.70 19.06
N THR A 56 -8.33 11.77 18.17
CA THR A 56 -9.71 12.18 18.51
C THR A 56 -10.29 11.27 19.60
N SER A 57 -10.12 9.96 19.47
CA SER A 57 -10.61 9.03 20.49
C SER A 57 -9.89 9.17 21.82
N HIS A 58 -8.59 9.47 21.83
CA HIS A 58 -7.78 9.63 23.01
C HIS A 58 -8.15 10.89 23.79
N GLU A 59 -8.38 12.00 23.09
CA GLU A 59 -8.86 13.26 23.68
C GLU A 59 -10.24 13.11 24.33
N ASN A 60 -11.06 12.17 23.85
CA ASN A 60 -12.42 11.94 24.34
C ASN A 60 -12.58 10.64 25.16
N ALA A 61 -11.48 9.91 25.44
CA ALA A 61 -11.55 8.62 26.09
C ALA A 61 -11.92 8.78 27.57
N GLY A 62 -12.86 7.96 28.03
CA GLY A 62 -13.11 7.73 29.45
C GLY A 62 -12.16 6.67 30.01
N GLN A 63 -12.24 6.43 31.32
CA GLN A 63 -11.48 5.35 31.97
C GLN A 63 -11.82 3.96 31.42
N ASP A 64 -13.01 3.79 30.84
CA ASP A 64 -13.55 2.49 30.41
C ASP A 64 -13.33 2.14 28.94
N ASP A 65 -12.78 3.04 28.12
CA ASP A 65 -12.60 2.80 26.67
C ASP A 65 -11.23 3.23 26.12
N PRO A 66 -10.12 2.73 26.71
CA PRO A 66 -8.78 3.14 26.30
C PRO A 66 -8.55 2.82 24.81
N PRO A 67 -8.12 3.82 24.01
CA PRO A 67 -7.80 3.61 22.60
C PRO A 67 -6.37 3.08 22.44
N ILE A 68 -6.18 2.20 21.45
CA ILE A 68 -4.89 1.67 21.02
C ILE A 68 -4.76 1.93 19.51
N LEU A 69 -3.57 2.28 19.05
CA LEU A 69 -3.27 2.53 17.63
C LEU A 69 -2.32 1.44 17.10
N PHE A 70 -2.72 0.77 16.02
CA PHE A 70 -1.89 -0.15 15.24
C PHE A 70 -1.56 0.48 13.88
N VAL A 71 -0.28 0.75 13.66
CA VAL A 71 0.28 1.29 12.42
C VAL A 71 1.24 0.25 11.85
N ASP A 72 1.24 0.05 10.54
CA ASP A 72 2.20 -0.85 9.93
C ASP A 72 3.61 -0.23 9.98
N SER A 73 4.60 -1.07 10.25
CA SER A 73 5.99 -0.66 10.45
C SER A 73 6.71 -0.29 9.14
N GLU A 74 6.10 -0.57 8.00
CA GLU A 74 6.71 -0.33 6.69
C GLU A 74 6.85 1.18 6.41
N ALA A 75 8.11 1.65 6.40
CA ALA A 75 8.45 2.97 5.91
C ALA A 75 8.42 2.99 4.37
N ARG A 76 8.03 4.13 3.77
CA ARG A 76 8.10 4.30 2.32
C ARG A 76 9.55 4.10 1.86
N LEU A 77 9.81 3.02 1.12
CA LEU A 77 11.10 2.84 0.43
C LEU A 77 11.18 3.82 -0.73
N SER A 78 11.80 4.98 -0.54
CA SER A 78 12.05 5.97 -1.59
C SER A 78 13.20 5.53 -2.50
N ARG A 79 13.04 4.40 -3.21
CA ARG A 79 14.05 3.96 -4.19
C ARG A 79 13.88 4.72 -5.50
N LYS A 80 14.39 5.95 -5.56
CA LYS A 80 14.59 6.64 -6.84
C LYS A 80 15.80 6.01 -7.52
N ILE A 81 15.57 4.96 -8.30
CA ILE A 81 16.58 4.49 -9.25
C ILE A 81 16.72 5.61 -10.30
N ARG A 82 17.74 6.46 -10.13
CA ARG A 82 18.21 7.32 -11.22
C ARG A 82 18.92 6.43 -12.21
N GLY A 83 18.20 5.99 -13.24
CA GLY A 83 18.82 5.42 -14.43
C GLY A 83 19.57 6.51 -15.17
N ASN A 84 20.89 6.60 -14.96
CA ASN A 84 21.81 7.07 -15.99
C ASN A 84 22.84 5.96 -16.18
N MET A 85 22.50 5.00 -17.05
CA MET A 85 23.48 4.04 -17.52
C MET A 85 24.43 4.76 -18.48
N SER A 86 25.62 5.09 -18.00
CA SER A 86 26.77 5.28 -18.85
C SER A 86 28.02 4.79 -18.11
N GLY A 87 28.61 3.72 -18.64
CA GLY A 87 30.05 3.49 -18.58
C GLY A 87 30.62 2.74 -17.38
N CYS A 88 30.49 1.40 -17.36
CA CYS A 88 31.53 0.41 -17.04
C CYS A 88 30.85 -0.97 -16.98
N GLY A 89 31.14 -2.00 -17.78
CA GLY A 89 32.40 -2.35 -18.43
C GLY A 89 32.83 -3.74 -17.95
N ARG A 90 32.29 -4.79 -18.58
CA ARG A 90 32.80 -6.18 -18.69
C ARG A 90 32.75 -7.11 -17.46
N ALA A 91 31.94 -8.17 -17.59
CA ALA A 91 32.33 -9.59 -17.48
C ALA A 91 31.15 -10.46 -17.99
N MET A 92 31.24 -11.07 -19.19
CA MET A 92 31.41 -12.53 -19.39
C MET A 92 30.41 -13.38 -18.57
N GLY A 93 29.50 -14.21 -19.09
CA GLY A 93 29.20 -14.61 -20.45
C GLY A 93 28.06 -15.65 -20.45
N ARG A 94 27.35 -15.72 -21.58
CA ARG A 94 26.63 -16.87 -22.14
C ARG A 94 25.59 -17.60 -21.27
N ILE A 95 24.34 -17.13 -21.32
CA ILE A 95 23.20 -18.04 -21.52
C ILE A 95 22.31 -17.40 -22.59
N GLY A 96 22.17 -18.08 -23.71
CA GLY A 96 21.39 -17.62 -24.85
C GLY A 96 19.90 -17.71 -24.56
N LEU A 97 19.20 -16.61 -24.78
CA LEU A 97 17.79 -16.61 -25.15
C LEU A 97 17.56 -15.46 -26.12
N LYS A 98 17.49 -15.77 -27.42
CA LYS A 98 17.10 -14.84 -28.48
C LYS A 98 15.62 -14.52 -28.29
N ALA A 99 15.28 -13.26 -28.00
CA ALA A 99 13.97 -12.70 -28.28
C ALA A 99 14.16 -11.64 -29.37
N GLY A 100 13.57 -11.90 -30.54
CA GLY A 100 13.68 -11.04 -31.71
C GLY A 100 12.95 -9.71 -31.51
N LEU A 101 13.68 -8.62 -31.78
CA LEU A 101 13.13 -7.31 -32.09
C LEU A 101 12.85 -7.23 -33.60
N PRO A 102 11.71 -6.73 -34.08
CA PRO A 102 11.65 -6.14 -35.41
C PRO A 102 12.27 -4.73 -35.38
N ALA A 103 13.16 -4.52 -36.35
CA ALA A 103 13.88 -3.28 -36.63
C ALA A 103 12.93 -2.18 -37.13
N GLY A 104 13.25 -0.94 -36.79
CA GLY A 104 12.60 0.25 -37.34
C GLY A 104 13.00 0.53 -38.79
N ARG A 105 12.26 1.45 -39.41
CA ARG A 105 12.77 2.34 -40.47
C ARG A 105 12.11 3.71 -40.32
N SER A 106 12.96 4.71 -40.19
CA SER A 106 12.73 6.11 -40.52
C SER A 106 12.94 6.29 -42.03
N GLU A 107 12.01 6.91 -42.75
CA GLU A 107 12.32 7.64 -43.98
C GLU A 107 11.50 8.94 -44.03
N SER A 108 12.19 9.96 -44.53
CA SER A 108 11.92 11.38 -44.62
C SER A 108 11.12 11.74 -45.87
N GLU A 109 10.75 13.04 -45.95
CA GLU A 109 10.44 13.80 -47.18
C GLU A 109 9.15 13.41 -47.92
N SER A 110 8.48 14.26 -48.68
CA SER A 110 8.30 15.71 -48.77
C SER A 110 7.15 15.89 -49.78
N GLU A 111 6.55 17.07 -49.81
CA GLU A 111 5.93 17.67 -51.01
C GLU A 111 4.57 17.17 -51.58
N HIS A 112 3.62 18.11 -51.50
CA HIS A 112 2.87 18.73 -52.61
C HIS A 112 1.62 18.07 -53.23
N ARG A 113 0.65 18.99 -53.45
CA ARG A 113 -0.45 19.04 -54.44
C ARG A 113 -1.83 18.48 -54.07
N GLU A 114 -2.69 19.44 -53.74
CA GLU A 114 -3.96 19.81 -54.37
C GLU A 114 -4.72 18.84 -55.30
N HIS A 115 -6.04 18.81 -55.02
CA HIS A 115 -7.21 18.65 -55.91
C HIS A 115 -7.50 17.26 -56.52
N PRO A 116 -8.78 16.90 -56.77
CA PRO A 116 -9.87 17.70 -57.36
C PRO A 116 -10.89 18.27 -56.37
#